data_AF-A0A8R1EGM5-F1
#
_entry.id   AF-A0A8R1EGM5-F1
#
_cell.length_a   1.000
_cell.length_b   1.000
_cell.length_c   1.000
_cell.angle_alpha   90.00
_cell.angle_beta   90.00
_cell.angle_gamma   90.00
#
_symmetry.space_group_name_H-M   'P 1'
#
loop_
_entity.id
_entity.type
_entity.pdbx_description
1 polymer ?
#
loop_
_entity_poly.entity_id
_entity_poly.type
_entity_poly.pdbx_seq_one_letter_code
_entity_poly.pdbx_strand_id
1 'polypeptide(L)' 'MADLEAVLADVSYLMAMEKSRSQPAARASKRIVLPDP' A
#
# COMPACT_ATOMS: atom_id res chain seq x y z
N MET A 1 10.70 -15.42 -20.02
CA MET A 1 9.73 -14.29 -20.05
C MET A 1 9.96 -13.52 -18.77
N ALA A 2 10.22 -12.21 -18.84
CA ALA A 2 10.19 -11.39 -17.63
C ALA A 2 8.81 -11.59 -16.99
N ASP A 3 8.80 -11.94 -15.71
CA ASP A 3 7.59 -12.32 -14.99
C ASP A 3 6.63 -11.12 -14.96
N LEU A 4 5.57 -11.20 -15.75
CA LEU A 4 4.57 -10.14 -15.88
C LEU A 4 3.97 -9.79 -14.51
N GLU A 5 3.86 -10.79 -13.63
CA GLU A 5 3.33 -10.63 -12.27
C GLU A 5 4.22 -9.71 -11.43
N ALA A 6 5.55 -9.82 -11.56
CA ALA A 6 6.47 -8.93 -10.86
C ALA A 6 6.31 -7.46 -11.31
N VAL A 7 6.15 -7.23 -12.62
CA VAL A 7 5.90 -5.87 -13.17
C VAL A 7 4.55 -5.34 -12.71
N LEU A 8 3.51 -6.18 -12.72
CA LEU A 8 2.18 -5.80 -12.26
C LEU A 8 2.14 -5.49 -10.76
N ALA A 9 2.91 -6.23 -9.95
CA ALA A 9 3.06 -5.97 -8.51
C ALA A 9 3.72 -4.62 -8.25
N ASP A 10 4.81 -4.31 -8.95
CA ASP A 10 5.54 -3.04 -8.80
C ASP A 10 4.67 -1.83 -9.18
N VAL A 11 3.98 -1.90 -10.33
CA VAL A 11 3.08 -0.82 -10.79
C VAL A 11 1.92 -0.62 -9.81
N SER A 12 1.32 -1.71 -9.34
CA SER A 12 0.22 -1.66 -8.37
C SER A 12 0.66 -1.05 -7.03
N TYR A 13 1.86 -1.37 -6.56
CA TYR A 13 2.42 -0.80 -5.34
C TYR A 13 2.63 0.72 -5.45
N LEU A 14 3.25 1.17 -6.53
CA LEU A 14 3.46 2.61 -6.75
C LEU A 14 2.13 3.36 -6.79
N MET A 15 1.15 2.87 -7.56
CA MET A 15 -0.20 3.45 -7.60
C MET A 15 -0.87 3.50 -6.21
N ALA A 16 -0.70 2.46 -5.39
CA ALA A 16 -1.22 2.43 -4.03
C ALA A 16 -0.55 3.49 -3.13
N MET A 17 0.77 3.68 -3.26
CA MET A 17 1.49 4.74 -2.57
C MET A 17 0.98 6.12 -2.96
N GLU A 18 0.78 6.39 -4.26
CA GLU A 18 0.23 7.66 -4.74
C GLU A 18 -1.19 7.93 -4.22
N LYS A 19 -2.03 6.89 -4.18
CA LYS A 19 -3.39 6.96 -3.62
C LYS A 19 -3.42 7.12 -2.10
N SER A 20 -2.40 6.65 -1.38
CA SER A 20 -2.33 6.78 0.09
C SER A 20 -2.00 8.21 0.53
N ARG A 21 -1.18 8.93 -0.24
CA ARG A 21 -0.77 10.32 0.06
C ARG A 21 -1.92 11.31 0.00
N SER A 22 -2.91 11.04 -0.83
CA SER A 22 -4.09 11.89 -1.03
C SER A 22 -5.27 11.50 -0.13
N GLN A 23 -5.16 10.41 0.65
CA GLN A 23 -6.20 10.01 1.60
C GLN A 23 -6.04 10.78 2.93
N PRO A 24 -7.12 11.37 3.46
CA PRO A 24 -7.08 12.04 4.76
C PRO A 24 -6.66 11.05 5.86
N ALA A 25 -5.64 11.42 6.65
CA ALA A 25 -5.16 10.62 7.79
C ALA A 25 -6.29 10.24 8.78
N ALA A 26 -7.37 11.02 8.80
CA ALA A 26 -8.56 10.78 9.61
C ALA A 26 -9.28 9.43 9.33
N ARG A 27 -9.12 8.82 8.13
CA ARG A 27 -9.70 7.49 7.84
C ARG A 27 -8.83 6.33 8.33
N ALA A 28 -7.56 6.56 8.63
CA ALA A 28 -6.62 5.55 9.12
C ALA A 28 -6.65 5.37 10.65
N SER A 29 -7.45 6.17 11.38
CA SER A 29 -7.51 6.21 12.84
C SER A 29 -8.11 4.97 13.54
N LYS A 30 -8.25 3.83 12.85
CA LYS A 30 -8.47 2.57 13.57
C LYS A 30 -7.15 2.26 14.28
N ARG A 31 -7.12 2.28 15.62
CA ARG A 31 -5.92 1.89 16.37
C ARG A 31 -5.51 0.49 15.94
N ILE A 32 -4.51 0.39 15.07
CA ILE A 32 -3.86 -0.88 14.74
C ILE A 32 -2.89 -1.13 15.89
N VAL A 33 -3.29 -2.00 16.82
CA VAL A 33 -2.36 -2.54 17.82
C VAL A 33 -1.54 -3.59 17.09
N LEU A 34 -0.26 -3.30 16.85
CA LEU A 34 0.68 -4.31 16.38
C LEU A 34 0.92 -5.29 17.53
N PRO A 35 0.87 -6.61 17.30
CA PRO A 35 1.28 -7.59 18.31
C PRO A 35 2.77 -7.40 18.63
N ASP A 36 3.16 -7.72 19.86
CA ASP A 36 4.57 -7.77 20.24
C ASP A 36 5.35 -8.75 19.33
N PRO A 37 6.64 -8.46 19.04
CA PRO A 37 7.46 -9.24 18.12
C PRO A 37 7.64 -10.71 18.51
#